data_AF-A0A1D5QX23-F1
#
_entry.id   AF-A0A1D5QX23-F1
#
_cell.length_a   1.000
_cell.length_b   1.000
_cell.length_c   1.000
_cell.angle_alpha   90.00
_cell.angle_beta   90.00
_cell.angle_gamma   90.00
#
_symmetry.space_group_name_H-M   'P 1'
#
loop_
_entity.id
_entity.type
_entity.pdbx_description
1 polymer ?
#
loop_
_entity_poly.entity_id
_entity_poly.type
_entity_poly.pdbx_seq_one_letter_code
_entity_poly.pdbx_strand_id
1 'polypeptide(L)'
;MVTEALKPYSSEGPRVWYVSNIDGTHIAKTLTQLNPESSLFIIASKTLTTQETITNAETAKEWFLQAAKDPSAVAKHFVALSTNTTKVKEFGIDPQNMFEFWDWVGGRYSLWSAIGLSIALHVGFDNFQQLLSGGHWMDQHFRTTPLEKNAPVLLALLGIWYINCFGCETHAMLPYDQYLHRFAAYFQQGDMESNGKYITKSGTRVDHQTGPIVWGEPGTNGQHAFYQLIHQDPPGQLPGPDGSPDEGEINGGGPKGAPGCRQESRGP
;
A
#
# COMPACT_ATOMS: atom_id res chain seq x y z
N MET A 1 -2.01 6.98 2.12
CA MET A 1 -0.54 7.17 2.06
C MET A 1 -0.24 8.53 1.43
N VAL A 2 -0.51 8.75 0.15
CA VAL A 2 -0.12 10.01 -0.54
C VAL A 2 -0.77 11.27 0.07
N THR A 3 -2.06 11.24 0.37
CA THR A 3 -2.76 12.38 1.00
C THR A 3 -2.25 12.71 2.40
N GLU A 4 -1.77 11.72 3.14
CA GLU A 4 -1.06 11.93 4.42
C GLU A 4 0.33 12.52 4.18
N ALA A 5 1.10 11.95 3.24
CA ALA A 5 2.44 12.39 2.86
C ALA A 5 2.47 13.83 2.36
N LEU A 6 1.43 14.25 1.63
CA LEU A 6 1.31 15.56 1.00
C LEU A 6 0.35 16.48 1.76
N LYS A 7 0.08 16.21 3.04
CA LYS A 7 -0.81 17.05 3.86
C LYS A 7 -0.45 18.56 3.85
N PRO A 8 0.83 18.97 3.84
CA PRO A 8 1.18 20.39 3.74
C PRO A 8 0.66 21.10 2.47
N TYR A 9 0.32 20.33 1.43
CA TYR A 9 -0.16 20.84 0.14
C TYR A 9 -1.70 20.82 0.01
N SER A 10 -2.42 20.57 1.11
CA SER A 10 -3.88 20.39 1.09
C SER A 10 -4.69 21.63 1.49
N SER A 11 -4.12 22.84 1.41
CA SER A 11 -4.71 24.05 2.00
C SER A 11 -6.09 24.42 1.45
N GLU A 12 -6.36 24.09 0.18
CA GLU A 12 -7.60 24.47 -0.52
C GLU A 12 -8.53 23.28 -0.81
N GLY A 13 -8.10 22.05 -0.51
CA GLY A 13 -8.86 20.84 -0.79
C GLY A 13 -9.88 20.49 0.31
N PRO A 14 -10.94 19.73 -0.02
CA PRO A 14 -11.85 19.20 0.98
C PRO A 14 -11.13 18.22 1.92
N ARG A 15 -11.72 17.98 3.09
CA ARG A 15 -11.30 16.89 3.98
C ARG A 15 -11.53 15.56 3.28
N VAL A 16 -10.56 14.65 3.40
CA VAL A 16 -10.64 13.29 2.88
C VAL A 16 -10.76 12.28 4.02
N TRP A 17 -11.60 11.28 3.81
CA TRP A 17 -11.81 10.14 4.70
C TRP A 17 -11.64 8.86 3.89
N TYR A 18 -10.98 7.85 4.44
CA TYR A 18 -10.73 6.58 3.76
C TYR A 18 -11.41 5.45 4.52
N VAL A 19 -12.56 4.98 4.04
CA VAL A 19 -13.23 3.77 4.53
C VAL A 19 -12.81 2.59 3.67
N SER A 20 -12.42 1.49 4.30
CA SER A 20 -11.90 0.30 3.62
C SER A 20 -12.36 -1.01 4.27
N ASN A 21 -12.10 -1.17 5.56
CA ASN A 21 -12.51 -2.35 6.32
C ASN A 21 -14.04 -2.57 6.28
N ILE A 22 -14.46 -3.83 6.21
CA ILE A 22 -15.87 -4.26 6.29
C ILE A 22 -16.41 -4.27 7.73
N ASP A 23 -15.53 -4.22 8.74
CA ASP A 23 -15.93 -3.91 10.11
C ASP A 23 -16.72 -2.60 10.13
N GLY A 24 -17.99 -2.70 10.51
CA GLY A 24 -18.95 -1.59 10.50
C GLY A 24 -18.51 -0.39 11.33
N THR A 25 -17.58 -0.57 12.28
CA THR A 25 -16.97 0.54 13.02
C THR A 25 -16.37 1.59 12.08
N HIS A 26 -15.76 1.16 10.97
CA HIS A 26 -15.03 2.04 10.07
C HIS A 26 -15.97 3.04 9.37
N ILE A 27 -17.05 2.54 8.76
CA ILE A 27 -18.05 3.41 8.12
C ILE A 27 -18.87 4.16 9.17
N ALA A 28 -19.30 3.51 10.25
CA ALA A 28 -20.13 4.13 11.28
C ALA A 28 -19.45 5.35 11.93
N LYS A 29 -18.19 5.22 12.37
CA LYS A 29 -17.44 6.35 12.97
C LYS A 29 -17.08 7.45 11.97
N THR A 30 -17.01 7.11 10.68
CA THR A 30 -16.78 8.12 9.64
C THR A 30 -18.06 8.94 9.44
N LEU A 31 -19.20 8.27 9.24
CA LEU A 31 -20.49 8.93 8.97
C LEU A 31 -20.94 9.85 10.12
N THR A 32 -20.60 9.55 11.38
CA THR A 32 -20.91 10.45 12.52
C THR A 32 -20.19 11.80 12.46
N GLN A 33 -19.18 11.96 11.61
CA GLN A 33 -18.41 13.19 11.44
C GLN A 33 -18.77 13.94 10.14
N LEU A 34 -19.74 13.44 9.38
CA LEU A 34 -20.10 13.95 8.07
C LEU A 34 -21.50 14.56 8.06
N ASN A 35 -21.69 15.55 7.17
CA ASN A 35 -23.00 16.08 6.82
C ASN A 35 -23.40 15.56 5.43
N PRO A 36 -24.56 14.89 5.26
CA PRO A 36 -25.02 14.41 3.96
C PRO A 36 -25.04 15.49 2.87
N GLU A 37 -25.35 16.74 3.22
CA GLU A 37 -25.47 17.86 2.28
C GLU A 37 -24.11 18.34 1.72
N SER A 38 -23.01 18.00 2.37
CA SER A 38 -21.67 18.50 2.02
C SER A 38 -20.63 17.39 1.87
N SER A 39 -21.05 16.15 1.67
CA SER A 39 -20.17 14.98 1.54
C SER A 39 -20.24 14.37 0.16
N LEU A 40 -19.08 14.11 -0.44
CA LEU A 40 -18.93 13.37 -1.70
C LEU A 40 -18.33 11.99 -1.39
N PHE A 41 -19.00 10.94 -1.85
CA PHE A 41 -18.56 9.55 -1.75
C PHE A 41 -17.93 9.10 -3.06
N ILE A 42 -16.72 8.54 -2.96
CA ILE A 42 -15.97 8.00 -4.10
C ILE A 42 -15.92 6.48 -3.95
N ILE A 43 -16.64 5.75 -4.80
CA ILE A 43 -16.67 4.29 -4.76
C ILE A 43 -15.55 3.73 -5.63
N ALA A 44 -14.45 3.35 -5.00
CA ALA A 44 -13.25 2.85 -5.67
C ALA A 44 -13.23 1.31 -5.72
N SER A 45 -13.68 0.72 -6.83
CA SER A 45 -13.58 -0.74 -7.07
C SER A 45 -13.56 -1.05 -8.55
N LYS A 46 -12.51 -1.74 -9.00
CA LYS A 46 -12.31 -2.13 -10.40
C LYS A 46 -13.52 -2.87 -10.96
N THR A 47 -13.96 -3.92 -10.26
CA THR A 47 -15.08 -4.76 -10.70
C THR A 47 -16.43 -4.26 -10.22
N LEU A 48 -16.45 -3.39 -9.20
CA LEU A 48 -17.65 -3.00 -8.45
C LEU A 48 -18.40 -4.20 -7.86
N THR A 49 -17.66 -5.25 -7.49
CA THR A 49 -18.19 -6.47 -6.87
C THR A 49 -17.45 -6.89 -5.60
N THR A 50 -16.43 -6.12 -5.19
CA THR A 50 -15.68 -6.37 -3.96
C THR A 50 -16.63 -6.25 -2.77
N GLN A 51 -16.82 -7.34 -2.02
CA GLN A 51 -17.83 -7.43 -0.97
C GLN A 51 -17.68 -6.29 0.03
N GLU A 52 -16.48 -6.06 0.53
CA GLU A 52 -16.18 -5.04 1.53
C GLU A 52 -16.53 -3.64 1.05
N THR A 53 -16.17 -3.33 -0.21
CA THR A 53 -16.44 -2.02 -0.81
C THR A 53 -17.93 -1.81 -1.08
N ILE A 54 -18.62 -2.81 -1.62
CA ILE A 54 -20.04 -2.66 -1.99
C ILE A 54 -20.93 -2.58 -0.75
N THR A 55 -20.68 -3.38 0.28
CA THR A 55 -21.43 -3.29 1.54
C THR A 55 -21.25 -1.92 2.20
N ASN A 56 -20.03 -1.38 2.22
CA ASN A 56 -19.78 -0.02 2.71
C ASN A 56 -20.46 1.05 1.84
N ALA A 57 -20.43 0.90 0.52
CA ALA A 57 -21.07 1.83 -0.41
C ALA A 57 -22.59 1.85 -0.25
N GLU A 58 -23.21 0.68 -0.07
CA GLU A 58 -24.64 0.55 0.20
C GLU A 58 -25.03 1.17 1.54
N THR A 59 -24.22 0.95 2.59
CA THR A 59 -24.41 1.56 3.91
C THR A 59 -24.33 3.09 3.83
N ALA A 60 -23.36 3.64 3.10
CA ALA A 60 -23.24 5.07 2.87
C ALA A 60 -24.42 5.65 2.06
N LYS A 61 -24.87 4.92 1.03
CA LYS A 61 -26.04 5.31 0.22
C LYS A 61 -27.32 5.31 1.04
N GLU A 62 -27.53 4.30 1.87
CA GLU A 62 -28.68 4.22 2.77
C GLU A 62 -28.69 5.40 3.75
N TRP A 63 -27.57 5.64 4.44
CA TRP A 63 -27.41 6.78 5.35
C TRP A 63 -27.68 8.12 4.65
N PHE A 64 -27.18 8.30 3.43
CA PHE A 64 -27.40 9.51 2.65
C PHE A 64 -28.88 9.69 2.29
N LEU A 65 -29.56 8.62 1.86
CA LEU A 65 -30.96 8.66 1.45
C LEU A 65 -31.92 8.87 2.62
N GLN A 66 -31.56 8.47 3.84
CA GLN A 66 -32.33 8.80 5.04
C GLN A 66 -32.47 10.32 5.24
N ALA A 67 -31.44 11.09 4.87
CA ALA A 67 -31.45 12.55 4.92
C ALA A 67 -32.03 13.19 3.64
N ALA A 68 -31.53 12.80 2.47
CA ALA A 68 -31.89 13.42 1.19
C ALA A 68 -33.33 13.10 0.74
N LYS A 69 -33.85 11.91 1.08
CA LYS A 69 -35.20 11.42 0.74
C LYS A 69 -35.57 11.43 -0.75
N ASP A 70 -34.58 11.58 -1.62
CA ASP A 70 -34.72 11.56 -3.08
C ASP A 70 -33.60 10.72 -3.70
N PRO A 71 -33.93 9.58 -4.35
CA PRO A 71 -32.95 8.75 -5.05
C PRO A 71 -32.15 9.51 -6.13
N SER A 72 -32.72 10.56 -6.73
CA SER A 72 -32.04 11.35 -7.76
C SER A 72 -30.83 12.13 -7.22
N ALA A 73 -30.81 12.40 -5.91
CA ALA A 73 -29.71 13.10 -5.24
C ALA A 73 -28.41 12.29 -5.19
N VAL A 74 -28.45 10.96 -5.37
CA VAL A 74 -27.26 10.10 -5.41
C VAL A 74 -26.27 10.58 -6.49
N ALA A 75 -26.77 11.03 -7.65
CA ALA A 75 -25.94 11.52 -8.74
C ALA A 75 -25.12 12.78 -8.40
N LYS A 76 -25.44 13.50 -7.32
CA LYS A 76 -24.68 14.67 -6.87
C LYS A 76 -23.64 14.36 -5.79
N HIS A 77 -23.78 13.22 -5.12
CA HIS A 77 -23.00 12.85 -3.93
C HIS A 77 -22.19 11.56 -4.09
N PHE A 78 -22.34 10.84 -5.20
CA PHE A 78 -21.63 9.60 -5.47
C PHE A 78 -20.98 9.61 -6.84
N VAL A 79 -19.69 9.27 -6.88
CA VAL A 79 -18.91 9.02 -8.09
C VAL A 79 -18.27 7.64 -8.00
N ALA A 80 -17.95 7.03 -9.15
CA ALA A 80 -17.36 5.70 -9.22
C ALA A 80 -15.99 5.73 -9.90
N LEU A 81 -15.04 4.98 -9.35
CA LEU A 81 -13.76 4.67 -9.99
C LEU A 81 -13.78 3.18 -10.35
N SER A 82 -14.13 2.85 -11.58
CA SER A 82 -14.46 1.48 -11.98
C SER A 82 -14.29 1.25 -13.48
N THR A 83 -14.30 -0.02 -13.88
CA THR A 83 -14.34 -0.45 -15.29
C THR A 83 -15.69 -1.08 -15.65
N ASN A 84 -16.65 -1.10 -14.71
CA ASN A 84 -17.92 -1.82 -14.85
C ASN A 84 -19.12 -0.87 -14.92
N THR A 85 -19.33 -0.28 -16.10
CA THR A 85 -20.41 0.68 -16.36
C THR A 85 -21.80 0.16 -15.99
N THR A 86 -22.06 -1.14 -16.19
CA THR A 86 -23.35 -1.76 -15.86
C THR A 86 -23.60 -1.72 -14.35
N LYS A 87 -22.62 -2.14 -13.54
CA LYS A 87 -22.77 -2.12 -12.07
C LYS A 87 -22.83 -0.70 -11.50
N VAL A 88 -22.12 0.26 -12.10
CA VAL A 88 -22.20 1.69 -11.71
C VAL A 88 -23.63 2.22 -11.89
N LYS A 89 -24.25 1.91 -13.04
CA LYS A 89 -25.66 2.28 -13.31
C LYS A 89 -26.62 1.60 -12.34
N GLU A 90 -26.46 0.29 -12.11
CA GLU A 90 -27.28 -0.46 -11.15
C GLU A 90 -27.20 0.11 -9.73
N PHE A 91 -26.02 0.61 -9.33
CA PHE A 91 -25.85 1.26 -8.02
C PHE A 91 -26.61 2.59 -7.90
N GLY A 92 -26.88 3.26 -9.04
CA GLY A 92 -27.56 4.56 -9.11
C GLY A 92 -26.62 5.75 -9.37
N ILE A 93 -25.36 5.51 -9.77
CA ILE A 93 -24.42 6.56 -10.13
C ILE A 93 -24.59 6.92 -11.61
N ASP A 94 -24.59 8.22 -11.92
CA ASP A 94 -24.60 8.71 -13.31
C ASP A 94 -23.33 8.21 -14.04
N PRO A 95 -23.45 7.61 -15.24
CA PRO A 95 -22.29 7.23 -16.05
C PRO A 95 -21.29 8.37 -16.31
N GLN A 96 -21.73 9.63 -16.32
CA GLN A 96 -20.85 10.80 -16.45
C GLN A 96 -19.96 11.01 -15.21
N ASN A 97 -20.33 10.42 -14.08
CA ASN A 97 -19.61 10.43 -12.81
C ASN A 97 -18.76 9.15 -12.61
N MET A 98 -18.54 8.39 -13.68
CA MET A 98 -17.65 7.24 -13.69
C MET A 98 -16.29 7.64 -14.27
N PHE A 99 -15.23 7.44 -13.48
CA PHE A 99 -13.85 7.66 -13.91
C PHE A 99 -13.21 6.29 -14.17
N GLU A 100 -12.94 6.02 -15.44
CA GLU A 100 -12.44 4.72 -15.89
C GLU A 100 -10.92 4.56 -15.68
N PHE A 101 -10.49 3.31 -15.54
CA PHE A 101 -9.10 2.89 -15.66
C PHE A 101 -9.06 1.48 -16.28
N TRP A 102 -7.88 0.93 -16.51
CA TRP A 102 -7.75 -0.24 -17.40
C TRP A 102 -7.28 -1.52 -16.69
N ASP A 103 -7.39 -2.64 -17.41
CA ASP A 103 -7.02 -3.98 -16.95
C ASP A 103 -5.54 -4.09 -16.58
N TRP A 104 -4.66 -3.47 -17.38
CA TRP A 104 -3.22 -3.37 -17.17
C TRP A 104 -2.82 -2.51 -15.96
N VAL A 105 -3.76 -1.76 -15.38
CA VAL A 105 -3.55 -1.08 -14.09
C VAL A 105 -3.81 -2.07 -12.96
N GLY A 106 -2.72 -2.57 -12.37
CA GLY A 106 -2.77 -3.40 -11.16
C GLY A 106 -3.17 -2.58 -9.93
N GLY A 107 -3.97 -3.16 -9.02
CA GLY A 107 -4.51 -2.44 -7.86
C GLY A 107 -3.45 -1.76 -7.00
N ARG A 108 -2.39 -2.47 -6.64
CA ARG A 108 -1.24 -1.94 -5.88
C ARG A 108 -0.33 -0.95 -6.64
N TYR A 109 -0.64 -0.68 -7.91
CA TYR A 109 0.04 0.31 -8.76
C TYR A 109 -0.95 1.37 -9.30
N SER A 110 -2.15 1.47 -8.72
CA SER A 110 -3.25 2.21 -9.33
C SER A 110 -3.35 3.68 -8.94
N LEU A 111 -2.62 4.16 -7.93
CA LEU A 111 -2.77 5.54 -7.42
C LEU A 111 -2.54 6.63 -8.48
N TRP A 112 -1.85 6.30 -9.57
CA TRP A 112 -1.54 7.19 -10.69
C TRP A 112 -2.69 7.31 -11.70
N SER A 113 -3.72 6.46 -11.60
CA SER A 113 -4.90 6.44 -12.48
C SER A 113 -6.07 7.24 -11.88
N ALA A 114 -7.29 6.99 -12.37
CA ALA A 114 -8.52 7.48 -11.76
C ALA A 114 -8.63 7.18 -10.25
N ILE A 115 -8.01 6.10 -9.75
CA ILE A 115 -7.92 5.81 -8.30
C ILE A 115 -7.30 6.97 -7.50
N GLY A 116 -6.43 7.76 -8.14
CA GLY A 116 -5.84 8.97 -7.58
C GLY A 116 -6.79 10.16 -7.42
N LEU A 117 -8.08 10.06 -7.80
CA LEU A 117 -9.03 11.19 -7.73
C LEU A 117 -9.07 11.84 -6.33
N SER A 118 -9.07 11.03 -5.26
CA SER A 118 -9.04 11.56 -3.89
C SER A 118 -7.77 12.36 -3.56
N ILE A 119 -6.64 12.03 -4.19
CA ILE A 119 -5.38 12.78 -4.05
C ILE A 119 -5.55 14.12 -4.74
N ALA A 120 -5.97 14.11 -6.02
CA ALA A 120 -6.16 15.32 -6.80
C ALA A 120 -7.17 16.29 -6.16
N LEU A 121 -8.27 15.78 -5.61
CA LEU A 121 -9.21 16.60 -4.86
C LEU A 121 -8.56 17.22 -3.61
N HIS A 122 -7.77 16.44 -2.86
CA HIS A 122 -7.20 16.91 -1.60
C HIS A 122 -6.07 17.94 -1.75
N VAL A 123 -5.19 17.77 -2.74
CA VAL A 123 -4.00 18.62 -2.92
C VAL A 123 -4.06 19.49 -4.17
N GLY A 124 -5.14 19.44 -4.94
CA GLY A 124 -5.26 20.11 -6.23
C GLY A 124 -4.62 19.34 -7.38
N PHE A 125 -5.11 19.57 -8.60
CA PHE A 125 -4.68 18.82 -9.78
C PHE A 125 -3.23 19.13 -10.18
N ASP A 126 -2.76 20.37 -10.00
CA ASP A 126 -1.38 20.75 -10.31
C ASP A 126 -0.36 19.97 -9.46
N ASN A 127 -0.65 19.76 -8.17
CA ASN A 127 0.18 18.93 -7.30
C ASN A 127 0.08 17.44 -7.68
N PHE A 128 -1.09 16.97 -8.11
CA PHE A 128 -1.23 15.61 -8.65
C PHE A 128 -0.43 15.42 -9.94
N GLN A 129 -0.38 16.42 -10.84
CA GLN A 129 0.46 16.39 -12.03
C GLN A 129 1.95 16.42 -11.69
N GLN A 130 2.36 17.16 -10.65
CA GLN A 130 3.74 17.11 -10.15
C GLN A 130 4.10 15.72 -9.60
N LEU A 131 3.18 15.07 -8.87
CA LEU A 131 3.34 13.69 -8.42
C LEU A 131 3.55 12.74 -9.62
N LEU A 132 2.69 12.82 -10.64
CA LEU A 132 2.81 12.04 -11.87
C LEU A 132 4.14 12.32 -12.60
N SER A 133 4.55 13.58 -12.65
CA SER A 133 5.81 14.01 -13.28
C SER A 133 7.03 13.46 -12.53
N GLY A 134 6.99 13.41 -11.20
CA GLY A 134 8.02 12.78 -10.38
C GLY A 134 8.11 11.27 -10.62
N GLY A 135 6.96 10.59 -10.73
CA GLY A 135 6.89 9.19 -11.15
C GLY A 135 7.51 8.98 -12.54
N HIS A 136 7.11 9.80 -13.52
CA HIS A 136 7.64 9.75 -14.88
C HIS A 136 9.14 10.02 -14.95
N TRP A 137 9.66 10.95 -14.14
CA TRP A 137 11.10 11.20 -14.05
C TRP A 137 11.84 9.95 -13.58
N MET A 138 11.33 9.25 -12.56
CA MET A 138 11.90 7.99 -12.09
C MET A 138 11.79 6.88 -13.12
N ASP A 139 10.72 6.83 -13.92
CA ASP A 139 10.59 5.90 -15.05
C ASP A 139 11.69 6.14 -16.09
N GLN A 140 11.97 7.40 -16.45
CA GLN A 140 13.04 7.74 -17.40
C GLN A 140 14.42 7.36 -16.85
N HIS A 141 14.68 7.65 -15.58
CA HIS A 141 15.91 7.22 -14.91
C HIS A 141 16.06 5.70 -14.94
N PHE A 142 15.03 4.96 -14.53
CA PHE A 142 15.05 3.49 -14.54
C PHE A 142 15.27 2.92 -15.94
N ARG A 143 14.64 3.51 -16.96
CA ARG A 143 14.69 2.99 -18.34
C ARG A 143 16.02 3.26 -19.04
N THR A 144 16.67 4.39 -18.77
CA THR A 144 17.77 4.90 -19.60
C THR A 144 19.13 4.91 -18.92
N THR A 145 19.18 4.91 -17.58
CA THR A 145 20.45 4.93 -16.83
C THR A 145 21.14 3.56 -16.88
N PRO A 146 22.46 3.50 -17.16
CA PRO A 146 23.25 2.26 -17.08
C PRO A 146 23.07 1.56 -15.73
N LEU A 147 23.03 0.22 -15.74
CA LEU A 147 22.63 -0.60 -14.59
C LEU A 147 23.44 -0.28 -13.32
N GLU A 148 24.74 -0.05 -13.47
CA GLU A 148 25.68 0.27 -12.39
C GLU A 148 25.45 1.65 -11.74
N LYS A 149 24.59 2.49 -12.33
CA LYS A 149 24.16 3.80 -11.78
C LYS A 149 22.64 3.87 -11.58
N ASN A 150 21.93 2.77 -11.82
CA ASN A 150 20.49 2.73 -11.82
C ASN A 150 19.96 2.40 -10.41
N ALA A 151 19.49 3.43 -9.70
CA ALA A 151 19.08 3.31 -8.30
C ALA A 151 18.09 2.16 -8.01
N PRO A 152 16.96 2.00 -8.74
CA PRO A 152 16.08 0.84 -8.56
C PRO A 152 16.77 -0.51 -8.75
N VAL A 153 17.67 -0.64 -9.75
CA VAL A 153 18.42 -1.88 -10.01
C VAL A 153 19.38 -2.19 -8.86
N LEU A 154 20.15 -1.19 -8.41
CA LEU A 154 21.09 -1.37 -7.31
C LEU A 154 20.37 -1.76 -6.01
N LEU A 155 19.24 -1.11 -5.69
CA LEU A 155 18.40 -1.48 -4.54
C LEU A 155 17.86 -2.91 -4.66
N ALA A 156 17.40 -3.31 -5.84
CA ALA A 156 16.91 -4.66 -6.08
C ALA A 156 18.03 -5.72 -5.94
N LEU A 157 19.23 -5.45 -6.47
CA LEU A 157 20.37 -6.36 -6.36
C LEU A 157 20.87 -6.50 -4.92
N LEU A 158 20.86 -5.42 -4.13
CA LEU A 158 21.13 -5.48 -2.70
C LEU A 158 20.07 -6.33 -1.98
N GLY A 159 18.79 -6.18 -2.34
CA GLY A 159 17.70 -7.03 -1.84
C GLY A 159 17.95 -8.51 -2.12
N ILE A 160 18.24 -8.87 -3.38
CA ILE A 160 18.58 -10.24 -3.80
C ILE A 160 19.78 -10.76 -3.01
N TRP A 161 20.82 -9.96 -2.82
CA TRP A 161 22.00 -10.34 -2.04
C TRP A 161 21.63 -10.73 -0.60
N TYR A 162 20.88 -9.89 0.10
CA TYR A 162 20.47 -10.20 1.48
C TYR A 162 19.47 -11.36 1.57
N ILE A 163 18.51 -11.44 0.65
CA ILE A 163 17.49 -12.49 0.65
C ILE A 163 18.11 -13.85 0.27
N ASN A 164 18.81 -13.92 -0.86
CA ASN A 164 19.22 -15.20 -1.45
C ASN A 164 20.61 -15.65 -1.00
N CYS A 165 21.46 -14.75 -0.49
CA CYS A 165 22.79 -15.13 0.01
C CYS A 165 22.89 -15.11 1.53
N PHE A 166 22.21 -14.18 2.21
CA PHE A 166 22.19 -14.11 3.69
C PHE A 166 20.93 -14.74 4.31
N GLY A 167 19.90 -15.05 3.52
CA GLY A 167 18.67 -15.65 4.04
C GLY A 167 17.82 -14.67 4.86
N CYS A 168 17.93 -13.37 4.62
CA CYS A 168 17.17 -12.37 5.36
C CYS A 168 15.71 -12.37 4.90
N GLU A 169 14.80 -12.76 5.79
CA GLU A 169 13.37 -12.89 5.46
C GLU A 169 12.62 -11.56 5.43
N THR A 170 13.15 -10.51 6.06
CA THR A 170 12.43 -9.25 6.25
C THR A 170 13.19 -8.04 5.72
N HIS A 171 12.45 -7.00 5.35
CA HIS A 171 12.98 -5.70 4.92
C HIS A 171 12.24 -4.57 5.65
N ALA A 172 12.95 -3.85 6.52
CA ALA A 172 12.35 -2.72 7.23
C ALA A 172 12.48 -1.42 6.43
N MET A 173 11.37 -0.68 6.31
CA MET A 173 11.28 0.65 5.70
C MET A 173 10.96 1.68 6.78
N LEU A 174 11.93 2.53 7.12
CA LEU A 174 11.90 3.36 8.34
C LEU A 174 12.01 4.85 8.00
N PRO A 175 10.95 5.50 7.46
CA PRO A 175 11.00 6.90 7.07
C PRO A 175 11.13 7.82 8.31
N TYR A 176 12.04 8.78 8.30
CA TYR A 176 12.18 9.78 9.38
C TYR A 176 11.29 11.00 9.11
N ASP A 177 10.01 10.75 8.85
CA ASP A 177 9.02 11.76 8.56
C ASP A 177 7.62 11.25 8.96
N GLN A 178 6.89 12.04 9.76
CA GLN A 178 5.59 11.64 10.28
C GLN A 178 4.49 11.63 9.20
N TYR A 179 4.59 12.47 8.17
CA TYR A 179 3.65 12.43 7.04
C TYR A 179 3.78 11.11 6.26
N LEU A 180 4.93 10.45 6.33
CA LEU A 180 5.19 9.13 5.73
C LEU A 180 4.80 7.94 6.61
N HIS A 181 4.01 8.12 7.69
CA HIS A 181 3.61 7.01 8.59
C HIS A 181 2.89 5.84 7.90
N ARG A 182 2.26 6.04 6.74
CA ARG A 182 1.62 4.97 5.95
C ARG A 182 2.48 4.44 4.80
N PHE A 183 3.74 4.87 4.68
CA PHE A 183 4.61 4.51 3.55
C PHE A 183 5.02 3.04 3.58
N ALA A 184 5.48 2.53 4.73
CA ALA A 184 5.81 1.11 4.89
C ALA A 184 4.59 0.21 4.62
N ALA A 185 3.43 0.57 5.17
CA ALA A 185 2.17 -0.15 4.94
C ALA A 185 1.71 -0.14 3.47
N TYR A 186 2.01 0.92 2.71
CA TYR A 186 1.75 0.96 1.27
C TYR A 186 2.65 -0.03 0.51
N PHE A 187 3.94 -0.08 0.83
CA PHE A 187 4.88 -1.01 0.21
C PHE A 187 4.78 -2.46 0.72
N GLN A 188 4.13 -2.72 1.87
CA GLN A 188 3.69 -4.07 2.22
C GLN A 188 2.84 -4.69 1.11
N GLN A 189 1.82 -3.97 0.64
CA GLN A 189 1.06 -4.43 -0.52
C GLN A 189 1.89 -4.39 -1.81
N GLY A 190 2.61 -3.28 -2.04
CA GLY A 190 3.40 -3.08 -3.25
C GLY A 190 4.42 -4.19 -3.52
N ASP A 191 5.17 -4.60 -2.51
CA ASP A 191 6.21 -5.62 -2.60
C ASP A 191 5.66 -7.02 -2.36
N MET A 192 5.06 -7.28 -1.20
CA MET A 192 4.71 -8.65 -0.77
C MET A 192 3.65 -9.27 -1.67
N GLU A 193 2.64 -8.52 -2.12
CA GLU A 193 1.63 -9.03 -3.06
C GLU A 193 2.20 -9.19 -4.49
N SER A 194 3.26 -8.46 -4.84
CA SER A 194 3.99 -8.64 -6.10
C SER A 194 4.84 -9.91 -6.08
N ASN A 195 5.69 -10.05 -5.06
CA ASN A 195 6.84 -10.94 -5.05
C ASN A 195 6.72 -12.13 -4.09
N GLY A 196 5.72 -12.15 -3.20
CA GLY A 196 5.34 -13.30 -2.37
C GLY A 196 4.76 -14.44 -3.21
N LYS A 197 5.60 -15.03 -4.06
CA LYS A 197 5.25 -16.04 -5.07
C LYS A 197 6.22 -17.19 -5.00
N TYR A 198 5.78 -18.34 -5.49
CA TYR A 198 6.60 -19.56 -5.48
C TYR A 198 6.58 -20.32 -6.82
N ILE A 199 5.82 -19.83 -7.81
CA ILE A 199 5.74 -20.41 -9.16
C ILE A 199 6.36 -19.42 -10.15
N THR A 200 7.29 -19.90 -10.97
CA THR A 200 7.94 -19.12 -12.02
C THR A 200 7.02 -18.94 -13.23
N LYS A 201 7.44 -18.09 -14.17
CA LYS A 201 6.72 -17.91 -15.45
C LYS A 201 6.58 -19.22 -16.26
N SER A 202 7.51 -20.17 -16.11
CA SER A 202 7.43 -21.47 -16.77
C SER A 202 6.53 -22.49 -16.05
N GLY A 203 5.88 -22.10 -14.96
CA GLY A 203 4.99 -22.98 -14.18
C GLY A 203 5.71 -23.91 -13.22
N THR A 204 7.02 -23.74 -13.03
CA THR A 204 7.82 -24.54 -12.09
C THR A 204 7.89 -23.88 -10.73
N ARG A 205 7.99 -24.68 -9.66
CA ARG A 205 8.22 -24.17 -8.32
C ARG A 205 9.67 -23.70 -8.17
N VAL A 206 9.87 -22.56 -7.51
CA VAL A 206 11.22 -22.04 -7.19
C VAL A 206 11.89 -22.90 -6.10
N ASP A 207 13.21 -23.02 -6.18
CA ASP A 207 14.09 -23.66 -5.19
C ASP A 207 14.93 -22.62 -4.40
N HIS A 208 14.56 -21.35 -4.50
CA HIS A 208 15.19 -20.21 -3.84
C HIS A 208 14.13 -19.28 -3.21
N GLN A 209 14.56 -18.44 -2.27
CA GLN A 209 13.69 -17.41 -1.66
C GLN A 209 13.22 -16.38 -2.69
N THR A 210 12.05 -15.76 -2.43
CA THR A 210 11.42 -14.75 -3.29
C THR A 210 11.22 -13.42 -2.56
N GLY A 211 10.00 -12.85 -2.52
CA GLY A 211 9.75 -11.57 -1.88
C GLY A 211 9.92 -11.63 -0.34
N PRO A 212 10.51 -10.59 0.29
CA PRO A 212 10.65 -10.53 1.73
C PRO A 212 9.35 -10.09 2.41
N ILE A 213 9.30 -10.22 3.74
CA ILE A 213 8.30 -9.57 4.59
C ILE A 213 8.70 -8.11 4.77
N VAL A 214 7.87 -7.18 4.27
CA VAL A 214 8.10 -5.73 4.44
C VAL A 214 7.41 -5.23 5.70
N TRP A 215 8.08 -4.38 6.46
CA TRP A 215 7.53 -3.79 7.69
C TRP A 215 8.21 -2.46 8.04
N GLY A 216 7.69 -1.75 9.04
CA GLY A 216 8.33 -0.54 9.55
C GLY A 216 7.34 0.51 10.05
N GLU A 217 7.88 1.48 10.78
CA GLU A 217 7.18 2.64 11.35
C GLU A 217 8.07 3.87 11.21
N PRO A 218 7.50 5.09 11.21
CA PRO A 218 8.31 6.29 11.10
C PRO A 218 9.26 6.47 12.30
N GLY A 219 10.42 7.06 12.04
CA GLY A 219 11.32 7.54 13.07
C GLY A 219 10.78 8.84 13.70
N THR A 220 10.98 9.08 15.00
CA THR A 220 11.75 8.27 15.97
C THR A 220 10.91 7.21 16.68
N ASN A 221 9.61 7.07 16.39
CA ASN A 221 8.73 6.10 17.08
C ASN A 221 9.27 4.67 17.02
N GLY A 222 9.78 4.23 15.85
CA GLY A 222 10.40 2.91 15.71
C GLY A 222 11.60 2.68 16.63
N GLN A 223 12.38 3.74 16.94
CA GLN A 223 13.52 3.67 17.86
C GLN A 223 13.10 3.22 19.26
N HIS A 224 11.90 3.63 19.68
CA HIS A 224 11.33 3.34 21.00
C HIS A 224 10.36 2.16 20.98
N ALA A 225 10.29 1.40 19.88
CA ALA A 225 9.42 0.24 19.73
C ALA A 225 10.23 -1.05 19.47
N PHE A 226 11.00 -1.10 18.39
CA PHE A 226 11.59 -2.35 17.90
C PHE A 226 13.08 -2.26 17.51
N TYR A 227 13.70 -1.08 17.57
CA TYR A 227 15.13 -0.94 17.25
C TYR A 227 16.02 -1.73 18.23
N GLN A 228 15.55 -1.99 19.45
CA GLN A 228 16.22 -2.89 20.39
C GLN A 228 16.50 -4.26 19.75
N LEU A 229 15.52 -4.83 19.05
CA LEU A 229 15.70 -6.09 18.35
C LEU A 229 16.67 -5.91 17.18
N ILE A 230 16.51 -4.88 16.36
CA ILE A 230 17.43 -4.62 15.22
C ILE A 230 18.90 -4.50 15.67
N HIS A 231 19.16 -3.84 16.81
CA HIS A 231 20.51 -3.61 17.30
C HIS A 231 21.12 -4.80 18.06
N GLN A 232 20.31 -5.54 18.82
CA GLN A 232 20.81 -6.54 19.78
C GLN A 232 20.35 -7.97 19.50
N ASP A 233 19.69 -8.28 18.38
CA ASP A 233 19.30 -9.66 18.08
C ASP A 233 20.53 -10.59 18.08
N PRO A 234 20.51 -11.72 18.83
CA PRO A 234 21.61 -12.67 18.84
C PRO A 234 21.79 -13.28 17.45
N PRO A 235 23.02 -13.44 16.96
CA PRO A 235 23.25 -14.20 15.73
C PRO A 235 22.82 -15.67 15.94
N GLY A 236 21.73 -16.09 15.30
CA GLY A 236 21.45 -17.49 14.97
C GLY A 236 21.06 -18.44 16.10
N GLN A 237 20.38 -18.00 17.16
CA GLN A 237 19.74 -18.90 18.13
C GLN A 237 18.22 -18.76 18.09
N LEU A 238 17.58 -19.37 17.09
CA LEU A 238 16.20 -19.79 17.26
C LEU A 238 16.23 -21.12 18.04
N PRO A 239 15.55 -21.24 19.19
CA PRO A 239 15.42 -22.52 19.87
C PRO A 239 14.68 -23.51 18.96
N GLY A 240 15.08 -24.78 19.01
CA GLY A 240 14.31 -25.86 18.39
C GLY A 240 12.87 -25.89 18.95
N PRO A 241 11.94 -26.63 18.31
CA PRO A 241 10.54 -26.72 18.74
C PRO A 241 10.33 -27.25 20.17
N ASP A 242 11.39 -27.67 20.87
CA ASP A 242 11.40 -28.13 22.26
C ASP A 242 12.05 -27.15 23.26
N GLY A 243 12.55 -25.99 22.82
CA GLY A 243 13.16 -24.99 23.70
C GLY A 243 14.59 -25.30 24.16
N SER A 244 15.25 -26.32 23.59
CA SER A 244 16.65 -26.62 23.89
C SER A 244 17.63 -25.79 23.03
N PRO A 245 18.82 -25.43 23.54
CA PRO A 245 19.91 -24.96 22.69
C PRO A 245 20.33 -26.09 21.75
N ASP A 246 20.29 -25.85 20.45
CA ASP A 246 20.63 -26.85 19.43
C ASP A 246 22.15 -27.10 19.42
N GLU A 247 22.60 -28.09 20.21
CA GLU A 247 23.96 -28.66 20.17
C GLU A 247 24.09 -29.74 19.07
N GLY A 248 23.37 -29.60 17.96
CA GLY A 248 23.41 -30.51 16.83
C GLY A 248 24.72 -30.45 16.03
N GLU A 249 25.44 -31.57 16.05
CA GLU A 249 26.68 -31.85 15.33
C GLU A 249 26.66 -31.44 13.85
N ILE A 250 27.86 -31.09 13.39
CA ILE A 250 28.25 -30.67 12.05
C ILE A 250 28.01 -31.83 11.07
N ASN A 251 26.83 -31.96 10.44
CA ASN A 251 26.64 -32.74 9.22
C ASN A 251 25.31 -32.38 8.52
N GLY A 252 25.35 -31.50 7.50
CA GLY A 252 24.24 -31.34 6.56
C GLY A 252 23.88 -29.91 6.11
N GLY A 253 24.75 -29.27 5.31
CA GLY A 253 24.41 -28.51 4.10
C GLY A 253 23.20 -27.56 3.98
N GLY A 254 22.80 -26.82 5.00
CA GLY A 254 21.88 -25.67 4.86
C GLY A 254 22.42 -24.42 5.56
N PRO A 255 22.30 -23.20 5.01
CA PRO A 255 22.84 -22.01 5.65
C PRO A 255 22.02 -21.68 6.90
N LYS A 256 22.65 -21.84 8.08
CA LYS A 256 22.18 -21.27 9.36
C LYS A 256 22.05 -19.76 9.19
N GLY A 257 21.00 -19.16 9.79
CA GLY A 257 20.67 -17.73 9.68
C GLY A 257 21.91 -16.84 9.72
N ALA A 258 22.19 -16.16 8.61
CA ALA A 258 23.47 -15.51 8.43
C ALA A 258 23.58 -14.30 9.38
N PRO A 259 24.71 -14.10 10.08
CA PRO A 259 24.94 -12.96 10.97
C PRO A 259 24.92 -11.59 10.27
N GLY A 260 24.69 -11.52 8.95
CA GLY A 260 24.69 -10.30 8.15
C GLY A 260 23.31 -9.71 7.84
N CYS A 261 22.21 -10.22 8.42
CA CYS A 261 20.88 -9.64 8.23
C CYS A 261 20.58 -8.37 9.06
N ARG A 262 21.60 -7.79 9.71
CA ARG A 262 21.46 -6.53 10.44
C ARG A 262 21.40 -5.37 9.46
N GLN A 263 20.29 -4.64 9.45
CA GLN A 263 20.28 -3.30 8.87
C GLN A 263 21.08 -2.37 9.79
N GLU A 264 22.20 -1.83 9.33
CA GLU A 264 22.88 -0.73 10.00
C GLU A 264 22.01 0.53 9.89
N SER A 265 21.13 0.78 10.87
CA SER A 265 20.58 2.10 11.09
C SER A 265 21.65 2.94 11.80
N ARG A 266 22.40 3.73 11.02
CA ARG A 266 23.17 4.83 11.62
C ARG A 266 22.15 5.88 12.06
N GLY A 267 22.10 6.14 13.37
CA GLY A 267 21.40 7.30 13.89
C GLY A 267 21.94 8.59 13.26
N PRO A 268 21.20 9.70 13.36
CA PRO A 268 21.65 11.00 12.84
C PRO A 268 23.03 11.40 13.39
#